data_AF-A0A838HE28-F1
#
_entry.id   AF-A0A838HE28-F1
#
_cell.length_a   1.000
_cell.length_b   1.000
_cell.length_c   1.000
_cell.angle_alpha   90.00
_cell.angle_beta   90.00
_cell.angle_gamma   90.00
#
_symmetry.space_group_name_H-M   'P 1'
#
loop_
_entity.id
_entity.type
_entity.pdbx_description
1 polymer ?
#
loop_
_entity_poly.entity_id
_entity_poly.type
_entity_poly.pdbx_seq_one_letter_code
_entity_poly.pdbx_strand_id
1 'polypeptide(L)'
;MTQHGRRRRCLLPLAPLLLLALGIPALPSLGCAQEKGSTVVVKRVIDGDTIEVDPGGKVRLIGVDAAELGDSRDIVDSLGREATDYTRRALLGRKVRLDFDFDRRDDHGRLLAYAYLPDGTLFNEKIVEDGYAQALTRYPFRHLDEFVSAQRQARSARRGLWKDGAASGSIGKTRSTERSSGPKEVARSSDPKVARSSRAEEAGRASGAEEATVVRDVDAADHVGETVTVQGLVADVHTSRRGNTFLNFGSPYPDHTFSALVPEAALPLFPNLASWAGRDVRITGGVQLYRGKPQIILEDSSQLTPAS
;
A
#
# COMPACT_ATOMS: atom_id res chain seq x y z
N MET A 1 55.93 89.98 30.58
CA MET A 1 55.95 90.71 29.30
C MET A 1 54.70 90.34 28.50
N THR A 2 53.81 91.32 28.32
CA THR A 2 53.03 91.63 27.10
C THR A 2 52.47 90.51 26.20
N GLN A 3 51.15 90.29 26.33
CA GLN A 3 50.06 90.53 25.35
C GLN A 3 50.04 89.88 23.93
N HIS A 4 48.80 89.57 23.52
CA HIS A 4 48.21 89.24 22.19
C HIS A 4 48.02 87.73 21.91
N GLY A 5 46.86 87.17 21.58
CA GLY A 5 45.56 87.71 21.19
C GLY A 5 45.06 87.01 19.92
N ARG A 6 43.78 86.52 19.95
CA ARG A 6 42.90 86.20 18.78
C ARG A 6 43.25 84.90 17.99
N ARG A 7 42.35 84.01 17.52
CA ARG A 7 40.90 84.03 17.24
C ARG A 7 40.26 82.63 17.32
N ARG A 8 38.95 82.65 17.53
CA ARG A 8 37.88 81.63 17.55
C ARG A 8 37.75 80.83 16.25
N ARG A 9 37.39 79.53 16.30
CA ARG A 9 36.45 78.83 15.38
C ARG A 9 35.82 77.59 16.06
N CYS A 10 34.52 77.69 16.37
CA CYS A 10 33.39 76.86 15.88
C CYS A 10 33.21 75.47 16.53
N LEU A 11 32.42 75.46 17.62
CA LEU A 11 31.60 74.31 18.02
C LEU A 11 30.39 74.20 17.07
N LEU A 12 30.17 73.02 16.49
CA LEU A 12 28.89 72.61 15.90
C LEU A 12 28.15 71.75 16.95
N PRO A 13 26.87 72.02 17.26
CA PRO A 13 26.11 71.25 18.23
C PRO A 13 25.57 69.95 17.61
N LEU A 14 25.67 68.85 18.35
CA LEU A 14 24.91 67.62 18.10
C LEU A 14 23.41 67.96 18.16
N ALA A 15 22.67 67.70 17.07
CA ALA A 15 21.21 67.70 17.04
C ALA A 15 20.69 66.23 16.98
N PRO A 16 19.48 65.96 17.49
CA PRO A 16 19.05 64.63 17.93
C PRO A 16 18.50 63.79 16.79
N LEU A 17 18.85 62.50 16.75
CA LEU A 17 18.29 61.52 15.83
C LEU A 17 16.93 61.05 16.37
N LEU A 18 15.85 61.73 15.95
CA LEU A 18 14.47 61.35 16.19
C LEU A 18 14.14 60.11 15.36
N LEU A 19 14.06 58.94 16.00
CA LEU A 19 13.66 57.67 15.38
C LEU A 19 12.14 57.70 15.11
N LEU A 20 11.75 58.09 13.90
CA LEU A 20 10.37 58.00 13.43
C LEU A 20 10.06 56.52 13.13
N ALA A 21 9.34 55.86 14.04
CA ALA A 21 8.83 54.51 13.83
C ALA A 21 7.75 54.52 12.75
N LEU A 22 8.15 54.37 11.48
CA LEU A 22 7.25 54.07 10.38
C LEU A 22 6.71 52.65 10.60
N GLY A 23 5.42 52.55 10.92
CA GLY A 23 4.72 51.27 11.08
C GLY A 23 4.86 50.43 9.81
N ILE A 24 5.63 49.35 9.90
CA ILE A 24 5.74 48.34 8.86
C ILE A 24 4.39 47.60 8.84
N PRO A 25 3.59 47.67 7.75
CA PRO A 25 2.38 46.87 7.66
C PRO A 25 2.81 45.39 7.67
N ALA A 26 2.26 44.62 8.62
CA ALA A 26 2.43 43.19 8.66
C ALA A 26 1.95 42.58 7.35
N LEU A 27 2.88 42.09 6.54
CA LEU A 27 2.56 41.36 5.33
C LEU A 27 1.75 40.11 5.73
N PRO A 28 0.55 39.90 5.18
CA PRO A 28 -0.17 38.66 5.41
C PRO A 28 0.72 37.51 4.91
N SER A 29 0.99 36.55 5.79
CA SER A 29 1.62 35.30 5.42
C SER A 29 0.79 34.68 4.30
N LEU A 30 1.35 34.64 3.09
CA LEU A 30 0.85 33.80 2.01
C LEU A 30 1.01 32.35 2.49
N GLY A 31 -0.01 31.86 3.20
CA GLY A 31 -0.17 30.43 3.39
C GLY A 31 -0.23 29.80 2.00
N CYS A 32 0.52 28.72 1.81
CA CYS A 32 0.40 27.88 0.63
C CYS A 32 -1.05 27.38 0.55
N ALA A 33 -1.91 28.08 -0.19
CA ALA A 33 -3.20 27.57 -0.58
C ALA A 33 -2.91 26.40 -1.53
N GLN A 34 -2.94 25.19 -0.99
CA GLN A 34 -2.94 23.96 -1.77
C GLN A 34 -4.08 24.09 -2.79
N GLU A 35 -3.75 24.13 -4.09
CA GLU A 35 -4.73 24.20 -5.18
C GLU A 35 -5.74 23.08 -4.97
N LYS A 36 -6.91 23.42 -4.42
CA LYS A 36 -8.00 22.46 -4.25
C LYS A 36 -8.39 22.01 -5.65
N GLY A 37 -8.30 20.71 -5.88
CA GLY A 37 -8.59 20.05 -7.15
C GLY A 37 -9.83 20.58 -7.87
N SER A 38 -9.82 20.51 -9.20
CA SER A 38 -10.94 20.99 -10.02
C SER A 38 -12.19 20.13 -9.80
N THR A 39 -13.34 20.80 -9.67
CA THR A 39 -14.65 20.12 -9.63
C THR A 39 -15.14 19.89 -11.04
N VAL A 40 -15.46 18.64 -11.36
CA VAL A 40 -15.87 18.17 -12.69
C VAL A 40 -17.15 17.33 -12.59
N VAL A 41 -17.85 17.14 -13.71
CA VAL A 41 -19.06 16.30 -13.74
C VAL A 41 -18.72 14.94 -14.34
N VAL A 42 -19.15 13.86 -13.68
CA VAL A 42 -19.01 12.50 -14.23
C VAL A 42 -20.07 12.26 -15.31
N LYS A 43 -19.63 12.15 -16.56
CA LYS A 43 -20.52 11.94 -17.72
C LYS A 43 -20.79 10.47 -18.00
N ARG A 44 -19.80 9.62 -17.73
CA ARG A 44 -19.90 8.18 -17.99
C ARG A 44 -19.10 7.41 -16.97
N VAL A 45 -19.58 6.22 -16.63
CA VAL A 45 -18.86 5.22 -15.85
C VAL A 45 -18.53 4.07 -16.81
N ILE A 46 -17.24 3.79 -16.97
CA ILE A 46 -16.75 2.77 -17.90
C ILE A 46 -16.76 1.41 -17.19
N ASP A 47 -16.18 1.36 -16.00
CA ASP A 47 -16.11 0.19 -15.11
C ASP A 47 -16.03 0.67 -13.64
N GLY A 48 -15.68 -0.23 -12.71
CA GLY A 48 -15.64 0.08 -11.28
C GLY A 48 -14.59 1.13 -10.88
N ASP A 49 -13.49 1.25 -11.61
CA ASP A 49 -12.36 2.12 -11.26
C ASP A 49 -11.99 3.16 -12.35
N THR A 50 -12.73 3.16 -13.46
CA THR A 50 -12.54 4.08 -14.57
C THR A 50 -13.82 4.84 -14.91
N ILE A 51 -13.72 6.17 -14.88
CA ILE A 51 -14.82 7.09 -15.20
C ILE A 51 -14.41 8.07 -16.31
N GLU A 52 -15.40 8.75 -16.89
CA GLU A 52 -15.18 9.85 -17.82
C GLU A 52 -15.84 11.12 -17.29
N VAL A 53 -15.08 12.20 -17.23
CA VAL A 53 -15.48 13.48 -16.66
C VAL A 53 -15.42 14.60 -17.69
N ASP A 54 -16.24 15.62 -17.45
CA ASP A 54 -16.30 16.84 -18.26
C ASP A 54 -16.15 18.08 -17.36
N PRO A 55 -15.12 18.92 -17.58
CA PRO A 55 -13.99 18.70 -18.49
C PRO A 55 -13.00 17.65 -17.93
N GLY A 56 -12.24 16.95 -18.78
CA GLY A 56 -11.07 16.16 -18.34
C GLY A 56 -10.87 14.79 -19.00
N GLY A 57 -11.92 14.22 -19.60
CA GLY A 57 -11.84 12.93 -20.29
C GLY A 57 -11.80 11.75 -19.31
N LYS A 58 -11.08 10.68 -19.65
CA LYS A 58 -11.00 9.47 -18.83
C LYS A 58 -10.16 9.69 -17.57
N VAL A 59 -10.61 9.11 -16.45
CA VAL A 59 -9.95 9.12 -15.15
C VAL A 59 -9.86 7.68 -14.65
N ARG A 60 -8.66 7.24 -14.27
CA ARG A 60 -8.39 6.01 -13.52
C ARG A 60 -8.27 6.37 -12.04
N LEU A 61 -9.06 5.73 -11.20
CA LEU A 61 -9.06 5.94 -9.76
C LEU A 61 -7.77 5.36 -9.15
N ILE A 62 -7.01 6.21 -8.48
CA ILE A 62 -5.77 5.81 -7.78
C ILE A 62 -6.12 4.83 -6.67
N GLY A 63 -5.33 3.76 -6.54
CA GLY A 63 -5.45 2.80 -5.44
C GLY A 63 -6.64 1.83 -5.55
N VAL A 64 -7.40 1.84 -6.64
CA VAL A 64 -8.57 0.98 -6.83
C VAL A 64 -8.30 -0.07 -7.91
N ASP A 65 -8.60 -1.33 -7.60
CA ASP A 65 -8.59 -2.46 -8.54
C ASP A 65 -9.97 -3.11 -8.57
N ALA A 66 -10.77 -2.77 -9.59
CA ALA A 66 -12.08 -3.38 -9.80
C ALA A 66 -11.99 -4.46 -10.89
N ALA A 67 -12.82 -5.50 -10.79
CA ALA A 67 -12.93 -6.49 -11.85
C ALA A 67 -13.39 -5.81 -13.15
N GLU A 68 -12.63 -6.01 -14.22
CA GLU A 68 -12.92 -5.45 -15.54
C GLU A 68 -14.12 -6.17 -16.20
N LEU A 69 -14.92 -5.44 -16.97
CA LEU A 69 -16.02 -6.02 -17.75
C LEU A 69 -15.47 -6.75 -18.99
N GLY A 70 -15.89 -7.99 -19.22
CA GLY A 70 -15.51 -8.80 -20.39
C GLY A 70 -14.39 -9.81 -20.15
N ASP A 71 -13.99 -10.06 -18.89
CA ASP A 71 -13.12 -11.19 -18.55
C ASP A 71 -13.92 -12.50 -18.75
N SER A 72 -13.36 -13.45 -19.50
CA SER A 72 -14.04 -14.68 -19.99
C SER A 72 -14.46 -15.67 -18.88
N ARG A 73 -14.38 -15.27 -17.62
CA ARG A 73 -14.78 -16.04 -16.44
C ARG A 73 -16.07 -15.44 -15.91
N ASP A 74 -17.18 -16.18 -16.01
CA ASP A 74 -18.54 -15.72 -15.65
C ASP A 74 -18.63 -15.04 -14.27
N ILE A 75 -17.84 -15.53 -13.30
CA ILE A 75 -17.78 -14.97 -11.94
C ILE A 75 -17.13 -13.57 -11.94
N VAL A 76 -16.01 -13.40 -12.64
CA VAL A 76 -15.29 -12.12 -12.74
C VAL A 76 -16.16 -11.09 -13.45
N ASP A 77 -16.89 -11.55 -14.46
CA ASP A 77 -17.79 -10.73 -15.25
C ASP A 77 -19.01 -10.24 -14.44
N SER A 78 -19.51 -11.07 -13.52
CA SER A 78 -20.55 -10.67 -12.55
C SER A 78 -20.03 -9.64 -11.53
N LEU A 79 -18.85 -9.87 -10.97
CA LEU A 79 -18.25 -8.95 -9.98
C LEU A 79 -17.90 -7.60 -10.61
N GLY A 80 -17.43 -7.60 -11.86
CA GLY A 80 -17.18 -6.37 -12.61
C GLY A 80 -18.45 -5.57 -12.89
N ARG A 81 -19.57 -6.26 -13.17
CA ARG A 81 -20.90 -5.61 -13.28
C ARG A 81 -21.34 -4.97 -11.97
N GLU A 82 -21.21 -5.69 -10.85
CA GLU A 82 -21.56 -5.16 -9.53
C GLU A 82 -20.75 -3.89 -9.18
N ALA A 83 -19.44 -3.93 -9.42
CA ALA A 83 -18.55 -2.78 -9.20
C ALA A 83 -18.92 -1.59 -10.09
N THR A 84 -19.16 -1.84 -11.38
CA THR A 84 -19.57 -0.81 -12.34
C THR A 84 -20.89 -0.17 -11.94
N ASP A 85 -21.87 -0.96 -11.53
CA ASP A 85 -23.18 -0.47 -11.10
C ASP A 85 -23.09 0.33 -9.79
N TYR A 86 -22.23 -0.09 -8.86
CA TYR A 86 -21.93 0.66 -7.65
C TYR A 86 -21.36 2.04 -7.98
N THR A 87 -20.32 2.09 -8.81
CA THR A 87 -19.70 3.35 -9.28
C THR A 87 -20.70 4.22 -10.04
N ARG A 88 -21.56 3.62 -10.87
CA ARG A 88 -22.62 4.34 -11.58
C ARG A 88 -23.60 5.01 -10.62
N ARG A 89 -24.11 4.29 -9.61
CA ARG A 89 -25.04 4.86 -8.62
C ARG A 89 -24.40 5.98 -7.79
N ALA A 90 -23.13 5.81 -7.46
CA ALA A 90 -22.41 6.76 -6.63
C ALA A 90 -21.99 8.02 -7.38
N LEU A 91 -21.57 7.90 -8.65
CA LEU A 91 -20.86 8.98 -9.34
C LEU A 91 -21.58 9.55 -10.56
N LEU A 92 -22.37 8.76 -11.31
CA LEU A 92 -22.91 9.20 -12.61
C LEU A 92 -23.75 10.48 -12.47
N GLY A 93 -23.44 11.49 -13.28
CA GLY A 93 -24.10 12.79 -13.28
C GLY A 93 -23.76 13.69 -12.09
N ARG A 94 -22.96 13.22 -11.13
CA ARG A 94 -22.56 14.00 -9.95
C ARG A 94 -21.32 14.84 -10.22
N LYS A 95 -21.20 15.92 -9.43
CA LYS A 95 -19.98 16.70 -9.33
C LYS A 95 -19.01 16.00 -8.39
N VAL A 96 -17.78 15.82 -8.83
CA VAL A 96 -16.68 15.29 -8.03
C VAL A 96 -15.51 16.25 -8.09
N ARG A 97 -14.79 16.37 -6.98
CA ARG A 97 -13.51 17.07 -6.93
C ARG A 97 -12.40 16.07 -7.17
N LEU A 98 -11.59 16.29 -8.21
CA LEU A 98 -10.44 15.44 -8.50
C LEU A 98 -9.19 15.97 -7.81
N ASP A 99 -8.58 15.15 -6.95
CA ASP A 99 -7.26 15.43 -6.37
C ASP A 99 -6.22 14.48 -6.93
N PHE A 100 -4.97 14.93 -7.02
CA PHE A 100 -3.88 14.22 -7.67
C PHE A 100 -2.80 13.86 -6.65
N ASP A 101 -1.98 12.87 -6.97
CA ASP A 101 -0.89 12.43 -6.11
C ASP A 101 0.48 12.60 -6.77
N PHE A 102 0.85 11.65 -7.63
CA PHE A 102 2.10 11.66 -8.39
C PHE A 102 1.86 12.23 -9.80
N ASP A 103 2.08 11.43 -10.84
CA ASP A 103 1.84 11.79 -12.21
C ASP A 103 0.35 12.00 -12.48
N ARG A 104 0.04 13.08 -13.20
CA ARG A 104 -1.35 13.41 -13.51
C ARG A 104 -1.99 12.45 -14.51
N ARG A 105 -1.20 11.74 -15.32
CA ARG A 105 -1.69 10.82 -16.35
C ARG A 105 -0.86 9.54 -16.41
N ASP A 106 -1.51 8.45 -16.81
CA ASP A 106 -0.83 7.21 -17.16
C ASP A 106 -0.40 7.17 -18.64
N ASP A 107 0.28 6.09 -19.04
CA ASP A 107 0.75 5.86 -20.41
C ASP A 107 -0.39 5.77 -21.45
N HIS A 108 -1.62 5.54 -21.00
CA HIS A 108 -2.83 5.52 -21.83
C HIS A 108 -3.50 6.90 -21.92
N GLY A 109 -2.90 7.92 -21.31
CA GLY A 109 -3.40 9.29 -21.27
C GLY A 109 -4.61 9.49 -20.35
N ARG A 110 -4.97 8.52 -19.50
CA ARG A 110 -6.03 8.69 -18.49
C ARG A 110 -5.52 9.56 -17.36
N LEU A 111 -6.36 10.41 -16.80
CA LEU A 111 -6.04 11.13 -15.57
C LEU A 111 -5.95 10.14 -14.40
N LEU A 112 -4.95 10.28 -13.53
CA LEU A 112 -4.83 9.51 -12.29
C LEU A 112 -5.31 10.38 -11.14
N ALA A 113 -6.44 10.04 -10.51
CA ALA A 113 -7.01 10.89 -9.47
C ALA A 113 -7.72 10.15 -8.33
N TYR A 114 -7.80 10.86 -7.21
CA TYR A 114 -8.77 10.65 -6.14
C TYR A 114 -10.05 11.42 -6.46
N ALA A 115 -11.21 10.76 -6.35
CA ALA A 115 -12.51 11.38 -6.58
C ALA A 115 -13.21 11.65 -5.23
N TYR A 116 -13.34 12.93 -4.88
CA TYR A 116 -14.07 13.37 -3.69
C TYR A 116 -15.50 13.77 -4.04
N LEU A 117 -16.48 13.20 -3.33
CA LEU A 117 -17.87 13.63 -3.38
C LEU A 117 -18.06 15.00 -2.70
N PRO A 118 -19.19 15.70 -2.94
CA PRO A 118 -19.44 17.03 -2.36
C PRO A 118 -19.45 17.07 -0.83
N ASP A 119 -19.77 15.95 -0.18
CA ASP A 119 -19.75 15.79 1.29
C ASP A 119 -18.35 15.51 1.85
N GLY A 120 -17.33 15.42 1.00
CA GLY A 120 -15.95 15.13 1.38
C GLY A 120 -15.59 13.65 1.36
N THR A 121 -16.54 12.76 1.06
CA THR A 121 -16.27 11.31 0.95
C THR A 121 -15.27 11.03 -0.16
N LEU A 122 -14.18 10.33 0.15
CA LEU A 122 -13.24 9.80 -0.83
C LEU A 122 -13.82 8.53 -1.46
N PHE A 123 -14.31 8.62 -2.69
CA PHE A 123 -14.98 7.50 -3.35
C PHE A 123 -14.03 6.30 -3.54
N ASN A 124 -12.76 6.55 -3.83
CA ASN A 124 -11.74 5.52 -4.03
C ASN A 124 -11.61 4.58 -2.82
N GLU A 125 -11.61 5.14 -1.60
CA GLU A 125 -11.60 4.33 -0.37
C GLU A 125 -12.95 3.63 -0.20
N LYS A 126 -14.04 4.36 -0.42
CA LYS A 126 -15.39 3.88 -0.17
C LYS A 126 -15.78 2.66 -1.01
N ILE A 127 -15.38 2.60 -2.28
CA ILE A 127 -15.63 1.44 -3.13
C ILE A 127 -14.88 0.18 -2.64
N VAL A 128 -13.70 0.35 -2.05
CA VAL A 128 -12.93 -0.73 -1.40
C VAL A 128 -13.59 -1.14 -0.09
N GLU A 129 -14.00 -0.18 0.74
CA GLU A 129 -14.67 -0.39 2.02
C GLU A 129 -16.01 -1.15 1.88
N ASP A 130 -16.76 -0.84 0.81
CA ASP A 130 -18.02 -1.50 0.50
C ASP A 130 -17.81 -2.84 -0.24
N GLY A 131 -16.56 -3.21 -0.51
CA GLY A 131 -16.16 -4.52 -1.06
C GLY A 131 -16.41 -4.68 -2.56
N TYR A 132 -16.51 -3.58 -3.31
CA TYR A 132 -16.71 -3.60 -4.78
C TYR A 132 -15.41 -3.48 -5.57
N ALA A 133 -14.30 -3.23 -4.88
CA ALA A 133 -12.95 -3.22 -5.44
C ALA A 133 -11.94 -3.70 -4.39
N GLN A 134 -10.75 -4.06 -4.84
CA GLN A 134 -9.59 -4.31 -3.98
C GLN A 134 -8.71 -3.05 -3.94
N ALA A 135 -7.93 -2.92 -2.86
CA ALA A 135 -6.89 -1.90 -2.78
C ALA A 135 -5.74 -2.28 -3.74
N LEU A 136 -5.44 -1.41 -4.71
CA LEU A 136 -4.34 -1.58 -5.65
C LEU A 136 -3.01 -1.18 -5.00
N THR A 137 -2.49 -2.09 -4.21
CA THR A 137 -1.32 -1.96 -3.33
C THR A 137 0.03 -2.17 -4.04
N ARG A 138 0.02 -2.25 -5.37
CA ARG A 138 1.24 -2.50 -6.16
C ARG A 138 2.22 -1.32 -6.22
N TYR A 139 1.81 -0.14 -5.78
CA TYR A 139 2.62 1.08 -5.72
C TYR A 139 2.21 1.91 -4.49
N PRO A 140 3.11 2.73 -3.91
CA PRO A 140 2.76 3.61 -2.81
C PRO A 140 1.91 4.79 -3.29
N PHE A 141 0.92 5.19 -2.48
CA PHE A 141 0.09 6.38 -2.69
C PHE A 141 -0.39 6.93 -1.34
N ARG A 142 -0.82 8.19 -1.30
CA ARG A 142 -1.11 8.96 -0.07
C ARG A 142 -2.07 8.26 0.89
N HIS A 143 -3.05 7.53 0.37
CA HIS A 143 -4.12 6.91 1.14
C HIS A 143 -4.00 5.37 1.25
N LEU A 144 -2.79 4.83 1.08
CA LEU A 144 -2.57 3.38 1.00
C LEU A 144 -3.07 2.67 2.27
N ASP A 145 -2.71 3.17 3.45
CA ASP A 145 -3.04 2.54 4.72
C ASP A 145 -4.55 2.55 4.99
N GLU A 146 -5.23 3.66 4.65
CA GLU A 146 -6.69 3.78 4.74
C GLU A 146 -7.38 2.75 3.82
N PHE A 147 -6.87 2.55 2.61
CA PHE A 147 -7.47 1.59 1.66
C PHE A 147 -7.23 0.14 2.11
N VAL A 148 -6.05 -0.17 2.66
CA VAL A 148 -5.79 -1.48 3.27
C VAL A 148 -6.74 -1.72 4.44
N SER A 149 -6.92 -0.72 5.31
CA SER A 149 -7.88 -0.80 6.42
C SER A 149 -9.33 -0.99 5.93
N ALA A 150 -9.75 -0.23 4.92
CA ALA A 150 -11.06 -0.35 4.30
C ALA A 150 -11.28 -1.76 3.72
N GLN A 151 -10.28 -2.33 3.05
CA GLN A 151 -10.35 -3.70 2.53
C GLN A 151 -10.49 -4.72 3.67
N ARG A 152 -9.74 -4.57 4.77
CA ARG A 152 -9.87 -5.45 5.94
C ARG A 152 -11.27 -5.38 6.55
N GLN A 153 -11.85 -4.18 6.64
CA GLN A 153 -13.23 -4.00 7.09
C GLN A 153 -14.22 -4.70 6.15
N ALA A 154 -14.07 -4.52 4.83
CA ALA A 154 -14.91 -5.18 3.84
C ALA A 154 -14.85 -6.72 3.94
N ARG A 155 -13.65 -7.27 4.15
CA ARG A 155 -13.42 -8.71 4.38
C ARG A 155 -14.10 -9.21 5.64
N SER A 156 -13.85 -8.55 6.77
CA SER A 156 -14.44 -8.93 8.06
C SER A 156 -15.97 -8.88 8.05
N ALA A 157 -16.54 -7.93 7.29
CA ALA A 157 -17.97 -7.76 7.12
C ALA A 157 -18.55 -8.58 5.96
N ARG A 158 -17.75 -9.40 5.26
CA ARG A 158 -18.14 -10.23 4.10
C ARG A 158 -18.90 -9.44 3.03
N ARG A 159 -18.45 -8.23 2.72
CA ARG A 159 -19.08 -7.34 1.73
C ARG A 159 -18.62 -7.68 0.30
N GLY A 160 -19.50 -7.47 -0.68
CA GLY A 160 -19.19 -7.59 -2.12
C GLY A 160 -18.35 -8.82 -2.49
N LEU A 161 -17.11 -8.58 -2.94
CA LEU A 161 -16.10 -9.58 -3.32
C LEU A 161 -15.82 -10.63 -2.23
N TRP A 162 -16.10 -10.32 -0.96
CA TRP A 162 -15.76 -11.13 0.21
C TRP A 162 -16.93 -11.98 0.74
N LYS A 163 -18.04 -12.08 0.00
CA LYS A 163 -19.15 -12.98 0.33
C LYS A 163 -18.74 -14.44 0.14
N ASP A 164 -19.29 -15.33 0.96
CA ASP A 164 -19.07 -16.77 0.84
C ASP A 164 -19.43 -17.26 -0.59
N GLY A 165 -18.47 -17.87 -1.29
CA GLY A 165 -18.62 -18.31 -2.68
C GLY A 165 -18.14 -17.34 -3.77
N ALA A 166 -17.82 -16.07 -3.44
CA ALA A 166 -17.27 -15.10 -4.39
C ALA A 166 -15.75 -15.21 -4.58
N ALA A 167 -15.03 -15.73 -3.57
CA ALA A 167 -13.56 -15.73 -3.50
C ALA A 167 -12.87 -17.07 -3.80
N SER A 168 -13.53 -18.03 -4.47
CA SER A 168 -12.86 -19.27 -4.93
C SER A 168 -12.13 -19.11 -6.27
N GLY A 169 -12.27 -17.97 -6.95
CA GLY A 169 -11.60 -17.69 -8.22
C GLY A 169 -10.56 -16.62 -8.06
N SER A 170 -9.29 -17.01 -7.91
CA SER A 170 -8.16 -16.10 -8.01
C SER A 170 -8.24 -15.30 -9.31
N ILE A 171 -8.50 -13.99 -9.19
CA ILE A 171 -8.28 -13.01 -10.27
C ILE A 171 -6.77 -12.81 -10.35
N GLY A 172 -6.09 -13.77 -10.96
CA GLY A 172 -4.63 -13.83 -10.99
C GLY A 172 -4.13 -15.05 -11.73
N LYS A 173 -4.55 -15.22 -12.99
CA LYS A 173 -3.84 -16.11 -13.92
C LYS A 173 -4.14 -15.77 -15.38
N THR A 174 -3.33 -14.90 -15.96
CA THR A 174 -3.15 -14.86 -17.42
C THR A 174 -2.47 -16.18 -17.83
N ARG A 175 -3.20 -17.09 -18.48
CA ARG A 175 -2.60 -18.30 -19.07
C ARG A 175 -2.02 -17.95 -20.43
N SER A 176 -0.71 -18.01 -20.51
CA SER A 176 0.02 -18.33 -21.73
C SER A 176 -0.60 -19.56 -22.41
N THR A 177 -0.81 -19.39 -23.70
CA THR A 177 -1.18 -20.43 -24.65
C THR A 177 -0.16 -21.53 -24.66
N GLU A 178 -0.56 -22.79 -24.44
CA GLU A 178 0.10 -23.92 -25.08
C GLU A 178 -0.86 -25.11 -25.19
N ARG A 179 -1.01 -25.54 -26.44
CA ARG A 179 -1.89 -26.57 -26.93
C ARG A 179 -1.16 -27.90 -26.77
N SER A 180 -1.65 -28.79 -25.90
CA SER A 180 -1.13 -30.14 -25.74
C SER A 180 -1.54 -31.06 -26.90
N SER A 181 -0.59 -31.78 -27.47
CA SER A 181 -0.79 -33.09 -28.09
C SER A 181 -0.41 -34.17 -27.08
N GLY A 182 -1.33 -35.08 -26.73
CA GLY A 182 -1.08 -36.29 -25.91
C GLY A 182 -0.29 -37.38 -26.67
N PRO A 183 -0.30 -38.68 -26.25
CA PRO A 183 -1.23 -39.32 -25.29
C PRO A 183 -0.68 -40.44 -24.33
N LYS A 184 -1.55 -40.85 -23.38
CA LYS A 184 -1.82 -42.21 -22.77
C LYS A 184 -0.72 -42.97 -21.99
N GLU A 185 -0.88 -43.32 -20.71
CA GLU A 185 -1.64 -44.43 -20.03
C GLU A 185 -0.57 -45.21 -19.19
N VAL A 186 -0.74 -45.61 -17.91
CA VAL A 186 -1.25 -46.90 -17.37
C VAL A 186 -1.37 -46.82 -15.82
N ALA A 187 -2.26 -47.65 -15.26
CA ALA A 187 -2.87 -47.71 -13.93
C ALA A 187 -2.10 -48.36 -12.74
N ARG A 188 -2.79 -48.37 -11.58
CA ARG A 188 -2.69 -49.23 -10.34
C ARG A 188 -1.65 -48.78 -9.28
N SER A 189 -1.85 -48.87 -7.96
CA SER A 189 -2.88 -49.46 -7.08
C SER A 189 -2.64 -49.06 -5.60
N SER A 190 -3.69 -49.22 -4.77
CA SER A 190 -3.70 -49.73 -3.37
C SER A 190 -3.09 -48.93 -2.19
N ASP A 191 -4.00 -48.45 -1.34
CA ASP A 191 -3.94 -48.32 0.14
C ASP A 191 -3.41 -49.59 0.85
N PRO A 192 -2.87 -49.56 2.11
CA PRO A 192 -3.57 -49.01 3.29
C PRO A 192 -2.78 -48.43 4.50
N LYS A 193 -3.46 -47.52 5.21
CA LYS A 193 -3.68 -47.40 6.68
C LYS A 193 -2.64 -48.01 7.65
N VAL A 194 -2.00 -47.16 8.47
CA VAL A 194 -1.48 -47.53 9.81
C VAL A 194 -1.82 -46.43 10.83
N ALA A 195 -2.12 -46.86 12.05
CA ALA A 195 -2.77 -46.13 13.12
C ALA A 195 -1.81 -45.79 14.29
N ARG A 196 -2.28 -44.89 15.17
CA ARG A 196 -1.89 -44.65 16.59
C ARG A 196 -0.53 -43.95 16.76
N SER A 197 -0.35 -43.02 17.71
CA SER A 197 -0.83 -43.02 19.08
C SER A 197 -0.89 -41.62 19.69
N SER A 198 -1.83 -41.47 20.61
CA SER A 198 -2.01 -40.39 21.58
C SER A 198 -1.02 -40.47 22.73
N ARG A 199 -0.50 -39.32 23.19
CA ARG A 199 -0.18 -39.12 24.62
C ARG A 199 -0.24 -37.63 24.98
N ALA A 200 -1.04 -37.34 25.99
CA ALA A 200 -1.15 -36.05 26.66
C ALA A 200 -0.14 -35.93 27.81
N GLU A 201 0.24 -34.68 28.14
CA GLU A 201 0.54 -34.07 29.46
C GLU A 201 1.28 -32.74 29.19
N GLU A 202 0.69 -31.55 29.35
CA GLU A 202 0.56 -30.72 30.59
C GLU A 202 1.93 -30.50 31.29
N ALA A 203 2.42 -29.32 31.67
CA ALA A 203 1.89 -27.98 31.86
C ALA A 203 3.06 -26.95 31.82
N GLY A 204 2.79 -25.69 31.48
CA GLY A 204 3.81 -24.63 31.52
C GLY A 204 3.24 -23.26 31.20
N ARG A 205 2.56 -22.67 32.18
CA ARG A 205 1.92 -21.35 32.10
C ARG A 205 2.98 -20.26 31.93
N ALA A 206 3.08 -19.67 30.74
CA ALA A 206 3.71 -18.37 30.51
C ALA A 206 2.76 -17.50 29.67
N SER A 207 2.67 -16.24 30.08
CA SER A 207 1.70 -15.25 29.65
C SER A 207 1.88 -14.79 28.20
N GLY A 208 0.75 -14.72 27.47
CA GLY A 208 0.44 -13.59 26.59
C GLY A 208 1.30 -13.41 25.34
N ALA A 209 1.24 -14.38 24.43
CA ALA A 209 1.35 -14.10 23.00
C ALA A 209 0.12 -14.74 22.36
N GLU A 210 -0.78 -13.92 21.81
CA GLU A 210 -1.80 -14.42 20.89
C GLU A 210 -1.03 -15.15 19.78
N GLU A 211 -1.23 -16.47 19.66
CA GLU A 211 -0.46 -17.33 18.75
C GLU A 211 -0.69 -16.82 17.32
N ALA A 212 0.26 -16.04 16.79
CA ALA A 212 0.13 -15.44 15.48
C ALA A 212 -0.05 -16.56 14.45
N THR A 213 -1.14 -16.48 13.67
CA THR A 213 -1.48 -17.49 12.66
C THR A 213 -0.27 -17.77 11.78
N VAL A 214 0.13 -19.04 11.66
CA VAL A 214 1.23 -19.44 10.78
C VAL A 214 0.70 -19.61 9.37
N VAL A 215 1.22 -18.81 8.43
CA VAL A 215 0.83 -18.78 7.02
C VAL A 215 2.05 -19.08 6.17
N ARG A 216 1.87 -19.68 4.98
CA ARG A 216 3.00 -19.91 4.07
C ARG A 216 3.37 -18.61 3.37
N ASP A 217 4.63 -18.49 2.96
CA ASP A 217 5.15 -17.39 2.15
C ASP A 217 4.29 -17.07 0.92
N VAL A 218 3.79 -18.11 0.23
CA VAL A 218 2.93 -17.96 -0.95
C VAL A 218 1.54 -17.37 -0.65
N ASP A 219 1.06 -17.52 0.59
CA ASP A 219 -0.26 -17.09 1.03
C ASP A 219 -0.18 -15.74 1.78
N ALA A 220 1.01 -15.18 1.99
CA ALA A 220 1.22 -13.97 2.78
C ALA A 220 0.45 -12.74 2.24
N ALA A 221 0.25 -12.65 0.92
CA ALA A 221 -0.51 -11.56 0.30
C ALA A 221 -1.98 -11.50 0.76
N ASP A 222 -2.55 -12.63 1.19
CA ASP A 222 -3.91 -12.68 1.71
C ASP A 222 -4.02 -12.11 3.12
N HIS A 223 -2.91 -11.93 3.81
CA HIS A 223 -2.83 -11.44 5.20
C HIS A 223 -2.31 -10.00 5.32
N VAL A 224 -2.41 -9.22 4.25
CA VAL A 224 -1.95 -7.83 4.25
C VAL A 224 -2.74 -6.97 5.24
N GLY A 225 -2.00 -6.26 6.08
CA GLY A 225 -2.48 -5.49 7.22
C GLY A 225 -2.72 -6.32 8.48
N GLU A 226 -2.53 -7.63 8.45
CA GLU A 226 -2.60 -8.51 9.63
C GLU A 226 -1.20 -8.78 10.19
N THR A 227 -1.13 -9.02 11.50
CA THR A 227 0.08 -9.56 12.14
C THR A 227 -0.02 -11.08 12.12
N VAL A 228 0.85 -11.72 11.36
CA VAL A 228 0.89 -13.18 11.19
C VAL A 228 2.34 -13.67 11.26
N THR A 229 2.52 -14.98 11.38
CA THR A 229 3.82 -15.62 11.23
C THR A 229 3.91 -16.23 9.84
N VAL A 230 4.70 -15.64 8.95
CA VAL A 230 4.98 -16.17 7.61
C VAL A 230 6.11 -17.19 7.71
N GLN A 231 5.86 -18.43 7.29
CA GLN A 231 6.85 -19.50 7.20
C GLN A 231 7.23 -19.79 5.74
N GLY A 232 8.52 -19.96 5.47
CA GLY A 232 8.98 -20.45 4.18
C GLY A 232 10.50 -20.48 4.01
N LEU A 233 10.94 -20.99 2.86
CA LEU A 233 12.35 -21.08 2.49
C LEU A 233 12.89 -19.70 2.07
N VAL A 234 13.98 -19.25 2.70
CA VAL A 234 14.74 -18.08 2.25
C VAL A 234 15.59 -18.47 1.04
N ALA A 235 15.15 -18.08 -0.15
CA ALA A 235 15.83 -18.40 -1.40
C ALA A 235 17.08 -17.54 -1.64
N ASP A 236 17.07 -16.29 -1.17
CA ASP A 236 18.17 -15.34 -1.34
C ASP A 236 18.20 -14.30 -0.22
N VAL A 237 19.41 -13.81 0.11
CA VAL A 237 19.61 -12.70 1.04
C VAL A 237 20.42 -11.62 0.34
N HIS A 238 19.79 -10.47 0.10
CA HIS A 238 20.37 -9.38 -0.68
C HIS A 238 20.45 -8.09 0.13
N THR A 239 21.63 -7.48 0.20
CA THR A 239 21.80 -6.13 0.73
C THR A 239 21.89 -5.11 -0.39
N SER A 240 20.98 -4.15 -0.37
CA SER A 240 20.94 -3.04 -1.33
C SER A 240 22.09 -2.05 -1.11
N ARG A 241 22.34 -1.21 -2.12
CA ARG A 241 23.34 -0.12 -2.00
C ARG A 241 23.05 0.90 -0.90
N ARG A 242 21.80 0.97 -0.41
CA ARG A 242 21.37 1.87 0.67
C ARG A 242 21.34 1.18 2.03
N GLY A 243 22.05 0.06 2.20
CA GLY A 243 22.19 -0.62 3.50
C GLY A 243 21.03 -1.56 3.86
N ASN A 244 19.85 -1.43 3.26
CA ASN A 244 18.73 -2.34 3.56
C ASN A 244 19.01 -3.78 3.08
N THR A 245 18.71 -4.77 3.92
CA THR A 245 18.84 -6.19 3.60
C THR A 245 17.46 -6.84 3.42
N PHE A 246 17.32 -7.68 2.40
CA PHE A 246 16.10 -8.38 2.04
C PHE A 246 16.35 -9.89 2.14
N LEU A 247 15.49 -10.60 2.85
CA LEU A 247 15.40 -12.06 2.80
C LEU A 247 14.24 -12.39 1.87
N ASN A 248 14.55 -12.91 0.69
CA ASN A 248 13.58 -13.23 -0.36
C ASN A 248 13.12 -14.69 -0.21
N PHE A 249 11.81 -14.92 -0.14
CA PHE A 249 11.23 -16.25 0.11
C PHE A 249 10.75 -16.92 -1.17
N GLY A 250 10.75 -18.25 -1.16
CA GLY A 250 10.27 -19.11 -2.24
C GLY A 250 11.23 -19.17 -3.44
N SER A 251 11.48 -18.01 -4.06
CA SER A 251 12.39 -17.83 -5.19
C SER A 251 13.29 -16.62 -4.95
N PRO A 252 14.48 -16.54 -5.58
CA PRO A 252 15.30 -15.32 -5.55
C PRO A 252 14.55 -14.13 -6.17
N TYR A 253 15.04 -12.92 -5.90
CA TYR A 253 14.59 -11.74 -6.65
C TYR A 253 14.84 -11.93 -8.17
N PRO A 254 13.92 -11.52 -9.05
CA PRO A 254 12.69 -10.78 -8.78
C PRO A 254 11.45 -11.65 -8.50
N ASP A 255 11.55 -12.99 -8.51
CA ASP A 255 10.40 -13.90 -8.54
C ASP A 255 9.92 -14.38 -7.16
N HIS A 256 10.53 -13.88 -6.08
CA HIS A 256 10.14 -14.18 -4.70
C HIS A 256 8.64 -13.97 -4.42
N THR A 257 8.09 -14.80 -3.55
CA THR A 257 6.67 -14.79 -3.15
C THR A 257 6.43 -13.82 -1.99
N PHE A 258 7.43 -13.66 -1.13
CA PHE A 258 7.42 -12.82 0.07
C PHE A 258 8.83 -12.28 0.36
N SER A 259 8.94 -11.14 1.04
CA SER A 259 10.21 -10.56 1.48
C SER A 259 10.20 -10.20 2.96
N ALA A 260 11.24 -10.53 3.72
CA ALA A 260 11.49 -9.87 4.99
C ALA A 260 12.54 -8.76 4.80
N LEU A 261 12.20 -7.52 5.12
CA LEU A 261 13.07 -6.35 5.00
C LEU A 261 13.68 -6.04 6.37
N VAL A 262 15.01 -6.06 6.46
CA VAL A 262 15.76 -5.51 7.59
C VAL A 262 16.27 -4.12 7.19
N PRO A 263 15.72 -3.02 7.75
CA PRO A 263 16.24 -1.69 7.52
C PRO A 263 17.69 -1.57 8.00
N GLU A 264 18.48 -0.68 7.38
CA GLU A 264 19.87 -0.42 7.78
C GLU A 264 20.01 -0.16 9.30
N ALA A 265 19.07 0.60 9.87
CA ALA A 265 19.06 0.93 11.30
C ALA A 265 18.86 -0.27 12.23
N ALA A 266 18.23 -1.34 11.75
CA ALA A 266 17.95 -2.56 12.52
C ALA A 266 19.03 -3.64 12.34
N LEU A 267 19.93 -3.51 11.35
CA LEU A 267 20.98 -4.51 11.07
C LEU A 267 21.79 -4.97 12.29
N PRO A 268 22.17 -4.11 13.27
CA PRO A 268 22.91 -4.55 14.45
C PRO A 268 22.19 -5.63 15.28
N LEU A 269 20.86 -5.73 15.17
CA LEU A 269 20.03 -6.71 15.88
C LEU A 269 20.02 -8.07 15.18
N PHE A 270 20.43 -8.13 13.91
CA PHE A 270 20.38 -9.33 13.08
C PHE A 270 21.79 -9.74 12.63
N PRO A 271 22.58 -10.37 13.51
CA PRO A 271 23.90 -10.87 13.12
C PRO A 271 23.76 -12.00 12.09
N ASN A 272 24.71 -12.05 11.15
CA ASN A 272 24.86 -13.15 10.18
C ASN A 272 23.65 -13.41 9.28
N LEU A 273 22.97 -12.35 8.79
CA LEU A 273 21.79 -12.48 7.94
C LEU A 273 21.98 -13.41 6.72
N ALA A 274 23.16 -13.40 6.10
CA ALA A 274 23.48 -14.26 4.96
C ALA A 274 23.36 -15.77 5.27
N SER A 275 23.51 -16.17 6.54
CA SER A 275 23.43 -17.58 6.95
C SER A 275 22.01 -18.16 6.89
N TRP A 276 20.99 -17.31 6.75
CA TRP A 276 19.59 -17.74 6.59
C TRP A 276 19.26 -18.19 5.17
N ALA A 277 20.07 -17.84 4.17
CA ALA A 277 19.89 -18.33 2.81
C ALA A 277 19.85 -19.87 2.77
N GLY A 278 18.86 -20.43 2.09
CA GLY A 278 18.62 -21.87 1.99
C GLY A 278 17.98 -22.50 3.23
N ARG A 279 17.56 -21.72 4.23
CA ARG A 279 16.87 -22.23 5.43
C ARG A 279 15.37 -21.95 5.39
N ASP A 280 14.61 -22.86 5.96
CA ASP A 280 13.21 -22.62 6.29
C ASP A 280 13.15 -21.80 7.60
N VAL A 281 12.41 -20.70 7.57
CA VAL A 281 12.34 -19.74 8.67
C VAL A 281 10.91 -19.25 8.88
N ARG A 282 10.67 -18.70 10.07
CA ARG A 282 9.43 -18.02 10.45
C ARG A 282 9.69 -16.54 10.68
N ILE A 283 8.88 -15.71 10.04
CA ILE A 283 8.88 -14.26 10.13
C ILE A 283 7.57 -13.79 10.75
N THR A 284 7.63 -13.15 11.91
CA THR A 284 6.42 -12.62 12.58
C THR A 284 6.38 -11.10 12.49
N GLY A 285 5.26 -10.55 12.06
CA GLY A 285 5.07 -9.11 11.98
C GLY A 285 3.85 -8.72 11.16
N GLY A 286 3.61 -7.42 11.04
CA GLY A 286 2.57 -6.88 10.17
C GLY A 286 2.95 -7.09 8.71
N VAL A 287 2.12 -7.81 7.96
CA VAL A 287 2.32 -7.97 6.52
C VAL A 287 1.89 -6.69 5.82
N GLN A 288 2.79 -6.11 5.05
CA GLN A 288 2.55 -4.96 4.18
C GLN A 288 2.86 -5.33 2.73
N LEU A 289 2.46 -4.50 1.78
CA LEU A 289 2.82 -4.69 0.37
C LEU A 289 3.87 -3.68 -0.07
N TYR A 290 4.94 -4.19 -0.68
CA TYR A 290 5.95 -3.38 -1.31
C TYR A 290 6.04 -3.75 -2.80
N ARG A 291 5.73 -2.78 -3.66
CA ARG A 291 5.69 -2.99 -5.12
C ARG A 291 4.82 -4.18 -5.56
N GLY A 292 3.74 -4.45 -4.81
CA GLY A 292 2.80 -5.54 -5.08
C GLY A 292 3.21 -6.90 -4.55
N LYS A 293 4.28 -6.98 -3.75
CA LYS A 293 4.72 -8.22 -3.09
C LYS A 293 4.60 -8.11 -1.57
N PRO A 294 4.12 -9.16 -0.89
CA PRO A 294 3.99 -9.15 0.56
C PRO A 294 5.35 -9.07 1.21
N GLN A 295 5.44 -8.26 2.25
CA GLN A 295 6.66 -7.97 2.98
C GLN A 295 6.37 -7.80 4.46
N ILE A 296 7.31 -8.21 5.32
CA ILE A 296 7.34 -7.79 6.73
C ILE A 296 8.63 -7.00 6.96
N ILE A 297 8.55 -5.89 7.70
CA ILE A 297 9.72 -5.16 8.20
C ILE A 297 10.16 -5.78 9.52
N LEU A 298 11.45 -6.10 9.62
CA LEU A 298 12.09 -6.64 10.81
C LEU A 298 12.78 -5.52 11.57
N GLU A 299 12.23 -5.20 12.74
CA GLU A 299 12.74 -4.19 13.67
C GLU A 299 13.27 -4.82 14.95
N ASP A 300 12.82 -6.04 15.30
CA ASP A 300 13.29 -6.81 16.45
C ASP A 300 13.75 -8.22 16.03
N SER A 301 14.86 -8.69 16.60
CA SER A 301 15.42 -10.02 16.35
C SER A 301 14.46 -11.17 16.64
N SER A 302 13.49 -10.99 17.55
CA SER A 302 12.46 -11.99 17.87
C SER A 302 11.52 -12.27 16.71
N GLN A 303 11.46 -11.38 15.72
CA GLN A 303 10.61 -11.53 14.54
C GLN A 303 11.14 -12.60 13.57
N LEU A 304 12.42 -12.97 13.64
CA LEU A 304 13.05 -13.96 12.77
C LEU A 304 13.48 -15.18 13.58
N THR A 305 12.87 -16.32 13.32
CA THR A 305 13.16 -17.59 14.02
C THR A 305 13.33 -18.73 13.02
N PRO A 306 14.09 -19.78 13.35
CA PRO A 306 14.16 -20.98 12.51
C PRO A 306 12.81 -21.70 12.49
N ALA A 307 12.42 -22.26 11.34
CA ALA A 307 11.36 -23.26 11.30
C ALA A 307 11.92 -24.57 11.90
N SER A 308 11.20 -25.15 12.87
CA SER A 308 11.61 -26.39 13.56
C SER A 308 11.57 -27.60 12.64
#